data_AF-A0A0F8C2K1-F1
#
_entry.id   AF-A0A0F8C2K1-F1
#
_cell.length_a   1.000
_cell.length_b   1.000
_cell.length_c   1.000
_cell.angle_alpha   90.00
_cell.angle_beta   90.00
_cell.angle_gamma   90.00
#
_symmetry.space_group_name_H-M   'P 1'
#
loop_
_entity.id
_entity.type
_entity.pdbx_description
1 polymer ?
#
loop_
_entity_poly.entity_id
_entity_poly.type
_entity_poly.pdbx_seq_one_letter_code
_entity_poly.pdbx_strand_id
1 'polypeptide(L)'
;MDKWIHYDYEDYVEANWDSGYNFKSIVENNNNYYTITDPEQATKDLAGYSNTYLDELYQTIYFNPDTWENDADIRDLTEDVLLRTAKYNLGLVKYMRS
;
A
#
# COMPACT_ATOMS: atom_id res chain seq x y z
N MET A 1 4.54 -13.00 -9.17
CA MET A 1 3.21 -12.44 -9.45
C MET A 1 2.99 -12.44 -10.94
N ASP A 2 1.81 -12.88 -11.37
CA ASP A 2 1.42 -12.84 -12.78
C ASP A 2 1.18 -11.39 -13.21
N LYS A 3 1.57 -11.08 -14.45
CA LYS A 3 1.53 -9.70 -14.96
C LYS A 3 0.11 -9.12 -14.99
N TRP A 4 -0.90 -9.95 -15.23
CA TRP A 4 -2.29 -9.52 -15.27
C TRP A 4 -2.80 -9.15 -13.88
N ILE A 5 -2.49 -9.94 -12.84
CA ILE A 5 -2.84 -9.66 -11.43
C ILE A 5 -2.26 -8.33 -10.99
N HIS A 6 -1.03 -8.03 -11.42
CA HIS A 6 -0.37 -6.76 -11.09
C HIS A 6 -1.12 -5.57 -11.65
N TYR A 7 -1.47 -5.59 -12.93
CA TYR A 7 -2.19 -4.49 -13.54
C TYR A 7 -3.62 -4.38 -13.03
N ASP A 8 -4.31 -5.51 -12.84
CA ASP A 8 -5.68 -5.52 -12.32
C ASP A 8 -5.73 -4.91 -10.89
N TYR A 9 -4.75 -5.25 -10.05
CA TYR A 9 -4.62 -4.64 -8.72
C TYR A 9 -4.31 -3.14 -8.78
N GLU A 10 -3.37 -2.72 -9.62
CA GLU A 10 -3.02 -1.29 -9.73
C GLU A 10 -4.19 -0.47 -10.29
N ASP A 11 -4.94 -1.00 -11.27
CA ASP A 11 -6.14 -0.39 -11.84
C ASP A 11 -7.25 -0.23 -10.78
N TYR A 12 -7.45 -1.25 -9.92
CA TYR A 12 -8.37 -1.16 -8.77
C TYR A 12 -7.99 -0.06 -7.79
N VAL A 13 -6.71 0.06 -7.44
CA VAL A 13 -6.21 1.11 -6.54
C VAL A 13 -6.41 2.49 -7.17
N GLU A 14 -6.13 2.64 -8.47
CA GLU A 14 -6.34 3.87 -9.22
C GLU A 14 -7.83 4.27 -9.25
N ALA A 15 -8.72 3.33 -9.60
CA ALA A 15 -10.15 3.56 -9.66
C ALA A 15 -10.77 3.98 -8.31
N ASN A 16 -10.16 3.52 -7.21
CA ASN A 16 -10.58 3.84 -5.84
C ASN A 16 -9.72 4.93 -5.17
N TRP A 17 -8.86 5.62 -5.93
CA TRP A 17 -7.93 6.59 -5.35
C TRP A 17 -8.65 7.83 -4.79
N ASP A 18 -9.38 8.55 -5.63
CA ASP A 18 -10.16 9.75 -5.30
C ASP A 18 -11.69 9.46 -5.19
N SER A 19 -12.12 8.24 -5.48
CA SER A 19 -13.52 7.79 -5.49
C SER A 19 -13.67 6.42 -4.83
N GLY A 20 -14.91 5.94 -4.66
CA GLY A 20 -15.16 4.62 -4.05
C GLY A 20 -14.64 4.55 -2.62
N TYR A 21 -13.65 3.67 -2.37
CA TYR A 21 -12.99 3.57 -1.06
C TYR A 21 -12.17 4.80 -0.68
N ASN A 22 -11.80 5.66 -1.64
CA ASN A 22 -11.06 6.91 -1.42
C ASN A 22 -9.73 6.69 -0.67
N PHE A 23 -8.88 5.86 -1.24
CA PHE A 23 -7.57 5.50 -0.67
C PHE A 23 -6.66 6.70 -0.42
N LYS A 24 -6.81 7.77 -1.21
CA LYS A 24 -6.10 9.02 -0.97
C LYS A 24 -6.29 9.56 0.44
N SER A 25 -7.50 9.42 1.00
CA SER A 25 -7.80 9.90 2.35
C SER A 25 -6.98 9.19 3.44
N ILE A 26 -6.57 7.95 3.22
CA ILE A 26 -5.69 7.19 4.12
C ILE A 26 -4.30 7.84 4.19
N VAL A 27 -3.81 8.31 3.04
CA VAL A 27 -2.53 9.01 2.92
C VAL A 27 -2.61 10.42 3.49
N GLU A 28 -3.66 11.17 3.13
CA GLU A 28 -3.80 12.59 3.51
C GLU A 28 -4.15 12.80 4.99
N ASN A 29 -4.95 11.91 5.58
CA ASN A 29 -5.36 12.02 6.99
C ASN A 29 -4.33 11.41 7.97
N ASN A 30 -3.16 11.03 7.49
CA ASN A 30 -2.07 10.55 8.33
C ASN A 30 -1.22 11.70 8.88
N ASN A 31 -1.33 11.96 10.18
CA ASN A 31 -0.52 12.97 10.89
C ASN A 31 0.75 12.39 11.54
N ASN A 32 1.03 11.10 11.35
CA ASN A 32 2.16 10.41 11.98
C ASN A 32 3.25 10.07 10.95
N TYR A 33 4.47 9.84 11.41
CA TYR A 33 5.59 9.44 10.56
C TYR A 33 6.56 8.54 11.32
N TYR A 34 7.34 7.75 10.58
CA TYR A 34 8.48 7.03 11.16
C TYR A 34 9.69 7.95 11.14
N THR A 35 10.37 8.09 12.28
CA THR A 35 11.64 8.81 12.33
C THR A 35 12.69 8.02 11.55
N ILE A 36 13.27 8.65 10.53
CA ILE A 36 14.29 8.04 9.67
C ILE A 36 15.66 8.53 10.11
N THR A 37 16.56 7.59 10.37
CA THR A 37 17.99 7.87 10.60
C THR A 37 18.87 7.23 9.52
N ASP A 38 18.36 6.17 8.89
CA ASP A 38 18.98 5.45 7.78
C ASP A 38 17.91 5.19 6.69
N PRO A 39 17.97 5.91 5.56
CA PRO A 39 17.03 5.70 4.45
C PRO A 39 17.08 4.30 3.82
N GLU A 40 18.25 3.64 3.83
CA GLU A 40 18.39 2.30 3.25
C GLU A 40 17.60 1.29 4.09
N GLN A 41 17.80 1.32 5.41
CA GLN A 41 17.06 0.45 6.33
C GLN A 41 15.56 0.75 6.30
N ALA A 42 15.16 2.03 6.25
CA ALA A 42 13.76 2.41 6.13
C ALA A 42 13.09 1.84 4.87
N THR A 43 13.81 1.83 3.74
CA THR A 43 13.32 1.25 2.49
C THR A 43 13.15 -0.26 2.61
N LYS A 44 14.13 -0.95 3.24
CA LYS A 44 14.06 -2.39 3.50
C LYS A 44 12.90 -2.75 4.42
N ASP A 45 12.67 -1.96 5.46
CA ASP A 45 11.57 -2.18 6.40
C ASP A 45 10.20 -2.02 5.71
N LEU A 46 10.04 -0.97 4.90
CA LEU A 46 8.81 -0.76 4.13
C LEU A 46 8.59 -1.89 3.12
N ALA A 47 9.62 -2.27 2.36
CA ALA A 47 9.54 -3.36 1.40
C ALA A 47 9.18 -4.68 2.09
N GLY A 48 9.83 -4.99 3.21
CA GLY A 48 9.53 -6.16 4.04
C GLY A 48 8.08 -6.17 4.53
N TYR A 49 7.58 -5.03 5.03
CA TYR A 49 6.19 -4.88 5.45
C TYR A 49 5.21 -5.10 4.29
N SER A 50 5.43 -4.48 3.13
CA SER A 50 4.54 -4.70 1.98
C SER A 50 4.58 -6.13 1.47
N ASN A 51 5.73 -6.81 1.59
CA ASN A 51 5.90 -8.16 1.07
C ASN A 51 5.13 -9.21 1.88
N THR A 52 4.84 -8.97 3.16
CA THR A 52 4.06 -9.93 3.98
C THR A 52 2.63 -10.12 3.46
N TYR A 53 2.09 -9.14 2.72
CA TYR A 53 0.74 -9.19 2.14
C TYR A 53 0.72 -9.74 0.71
N LEU A 54 1.89 -9.93 0.08
CA LEU A 54 1.98 -10.25 -1.34
C LEU A 54 1.32 -11.60 -1.68
N ASP A 55 1.55 -12.62 -0.84
CA ASP A 55 1.02 -13.96 -1.08
C ASP A 55 -0.51 -13.99 -0.94
N GLU A 56 -1.06 -13.28 0.05
CA GLU A 56 -2.49 -13.15 0.29
C GLU A 56 -3.17 -12.40 -0.87
N LEU A 57 -2.64 -11.22 -1.22
CA LEU A 57 -3.12 -10.43 -2.36
C LEU A 57 -3.13 -11.26 -3.66
N TYR A 58 -2.02 -11.94 -3.95
CA TYR A 58 -1.89 -12.78 -5.14
C TYR A 58 -2.91 -13.92 -5.16
N GLN A 59 -3.06 -14.65 -4.06
CA GLN A 59 -3.98 -15.79 -3.98
C GLN A 59 -5.43 -15.34 -4.11
N THR A 60 -5.83 -14.26 -3.44
CA THR A 60 -7.20 -13.75 -3.49
C THR A 60 -7.61 -13.36 -4.90
N ILE A 61 -6.75 -12.64 -5.64
CA ILE A 61 -7.02 -12.26 -7.03
C ILE A 61 -6.99 -13.49 -7.95
N TYR A 62 -5.98 -14.36 -7.81
CA TYR A 62 -5.84 -15.54 -8.66
C TYR A 62 -7.04 -16.49 -8.56
N PHE A 63 -7.58 -16.71 -7.36
CA PHE A 63 -8.70 -17.61 -7.14
C PHE A 63 -10.08 -16.98 -7.34
N ASN A 64 -10.19 -15.65 -7.28
CA ASN A 64 -11.46 -14.92 -7.42
C ASN A 64 -11.37 -13.78 -8.46
N PRO A 65 -10.93 -14.04 -9.69
CA PRO A 65 -10.56 -12.99 -10.66
C PRO A 65 -11.69 -12.03 -11.01
N ASP A 66 -12.96 -12.45 -10.88
CA ASP A 66 -14.12 -11.63 -11.25
C ASP A 66 -14.74 -10.87 -10.06
N THR A 67 -14.32 -11.14 -8.81
CA THR A 67 -15.00 -10.62 -7.61
C THR A 67 -14.09 -10.10 -6.50
N TRP A 68 -12.77 -10.31 -6.61
CA TRP A 68 -11.79 -9.98 -5.57
C TRP A 68 -11.81 -8.50 -5.14
N GLU A 69 -12.23 -7.59 -6.01
CA GLU A 69 -12.32 -6.14 -5.69
C GLU A 69 -13.31 -5.81 -4.56
N ASN A 70 -14.26 -6.70 -4.29
CA ASN A 70 -15.23 -6.58 -3.20
C ASN A 70 -14.74 -7.23 -1.90
N ASP A 71 -13.56 -7.86 -1.93
CA ASP A 71 -12.97 -8.50 -0.77
C ASP A 71 -12.47 -7.44 0.22
N ALA A 72 -12.93 -7.54 1.47
CA ALA A 72 -12.55 -6.60 2.52
C ALA A 72 -11.06 -6.76 2.89
N ASP A 73 -10.51 -7.97 2.79
CA ASP A 73 -9.11 -8.23 3.15
C ASP A 73 -8.17 -7.53 2.15
N ILE A 74 -8.54 -7.50 0.87
CA ILE A 74 -7.80 -6.76 -0.17
C ILE A 74 -7.83 -5.26 0.11
N ARG A 75 -9.00 -4.72 0.47
CA ARG A 75 -9.08 -3.30 0.83
C ARG A 75 -8.22 -2.99 2.06
N ASP A 76 -8.37 -3.78 3.12
CA ASP A 76 -7.71 -3.52 4.40
C ASP A 76 -6.18 -3.63 4.28
N LEU A 77 -5.65 -4.62 3.53
CA LEU A 77 -4.20 -4.68 3.25
C LEU A 77 -3.72 -3.51 2.40
N THR A 78 -4.51 -3.03 1.43
CA THR A 78 -4.17 -1.86 0.62
C THR A 78 -4.07 -0.62 1.50
N GLU A 79 -5.05 -0.39 2.37
CA GLU A 79 -5.06 0.74 3.31
C GLU A 79 -3.84 0.68 4.26
N ASP A 80 -3.51 -0.50 4.78
CA ASP A 80 -2.35 -0.70 5.65
C ASP A 80 -1.02 -0.36 4.96
N VAL A 81 -0.81 -0.86 3.73
CA VAL A 81 0.41 -0.59 2.96
C VAL A 81 0.51 0.89 2.59
N LEU A 82 -0.59 1.52 2.19
CA LEU A 82 -0.64 2.95 1.87
C LEU A 82 -0.34 3.81 3.10
N LEU A 83 -0.95 3.50 4.25
CA LEU A 83 -0.70 4.21 5.50
C LEU A 83 0.76 4.07 5.95
N ARG A 84 1.33 2.85 5.85
CA ARG A 84 2.74 2.59 6.16
C ARG A 84 3.65 3.39 5.25
N THR A 85 3.38 3.38 3.94
CA THR A 85 4.12 4.12 2.92
C THR A 85 4.08 5.62 3.20
N ALA A 86 2.90 6.18 3.51
CA ALA A 86 2.73 7.59 3.84
C ALA A 86 3.60 8.00 5.05
N LYS A 87 3.61 7.18 6.12
CA LYS A 87 4.43 7.43 7.33
C LYS A 87 5.93 7.42 7.04
N TYR A 88 6.41 6.48 6.21
CA TYR A 88 7.83 6.45 5.83
C TYR A 88 8.20 7.61 4.90
N ASN A 89 7.36 7.95 3.92
CA ASN A 89 7.60 9.08 3.01
C ASN A 89 7.66 10.42 3.77
N LEU A 90 6.74 10.67 4.70
CA LEU A 90 6.80 11.85 5.56
C LEU A 90 8.08 11.88 6.42
N GLY A 91 8.48 10.73 6.95
CA GLY A 91 9.73 10.56 7.68
C GLY A 91 10.96 10.91 6.84
N LEU A 92 11.01 10.42 5.60
CA LEU A 92 12.10 10.69 4.65
C LEU A 92 12.18 12.17 4.28
N VAL A 93 11.03 12.82 4.02
CA VAL A 93 10.96 14.26 3.75
C VAL A 93 11.50 15.07 4.93
N LYS A 94 11.24 14.65 6.17
CA LYS A 94 11.79 15.31 7.37
C LYS A 94 13.30 15.10 7.50
N TYR A 95 13.79 13.88 7.29
CA TYR A 95 15.22 13.55 7.30
C TYR A 95 16.02 14.34 6.26
N MET A 96 15.47 14.54 5.06
CA MET A 96 16.13 15.33 4.02
C MET A 96 16.19 16.84 4.32
N ARG A 97 15.36 17.33 5.24
CA ARG A 97 15.27 18.75 5.62
C ARG A 97 16.08 19.11 6.87
N SER A 98 16.61 18.11 7.58
CA SER A 98 17.47 18.29 8.75
C SER A 98 18.93 18.44 8.35
#